data_AF-A0A965I395-F1
#
_entry.id   AF-A0A965I395-F1
#
_cell.length_a   1.000
_cell.length_b   1.000
_cell.length_c   1.000
_cell.angle_alpha   90.00
_cell.angle_beta   90.00
_cell.angle_gamma   90.00
#
_symmetry.space_group_name_H-M   'P 1'
#
loop_
_entity.id
_entity.type
_entity.pdbx_description
1 polymer ?
#
loop_
_entity_poly.entity_id
_entity_poly.type
_entity_poly.pdbx_seq_one_letter_code
_entity_poly.pdbx_strand_id
1 'polypeptide(L)'
;MKTGLRTFLMAFALLAAPVANATEKSFAQWLVELRQEAKSQGISDRILDAALGNAAPIKRVIELDRRQPEFTMSFEEYLGKIASPTRARIAAKKLVEHDKILTEISKKYGVQKRYIVTF
;
A
#
# COMPACT_ATOMS: atom_id res chain seq x y z
N MET A 1 14.07 41.43 -50.90
CA MET A 1 14.64 40.60 -49.81
C MET A 1 14.55 41.43 -48.54
N LYS A 2 13.82 41.10 -47.48
CA LYS A 2 13.55 39.81 -46.87
C LYS A 2 12.13 39.84 -46.27
N THR A 3 11.30 38.92 -46.72
CA THR A 3 10.03 38.51 -46.13
C THR A 3 10.31 37.85 -44.77
N GLY A 4 9.62 38.26 -43.71
CA GLY A 4 9.79 37.57 -42.41
C GLY A 4 9.17 38.30 -41.23
N LEU A 5 7.84 38.38 -41.16
CA LEU A 5 7.19 38.77 -39.89
C LEU A 5 5.77 38.22 -39.69
N ARG A 6 5.32 37.22 -40.46
CA ARG A 6 3.93 36.73 -40.37
C ARG A 6 3.76 35.29 -39.89
N THR A 7 4.81 34.68 -39.36
CA THR A 7 4.77 33.26 -38.94
C THR A 7 5.22 33.07 -37.49
N PHE A 8 4.68 33.86 -36.56
CA PHE A 8 4.91 33.63 -35.12
C PHE A 8 3.62 33.58 -34.28
N LEU A 9 2.44 33.56 -34.91
CA LEU A 9 1.16 33.67 -34.21
C LEU A 9 0.39 32.35 -34.12
N MET A 10 1.07 31.21 -34.17
CA MET A 10 0.43 29.90 -34.14
C MET A 10 1.21 28.85 -33.32
N ALA A 11 1.75 29.25 -32.17
CA ALA A 11 2.37 28.32 -31.22
C ALA A 11 2.07 28.62 -29.74
N PHE A 12 1.16 29.55 -29.44
CA PHE A 12 0.83 29.93 -28.05
C PHE A 12 -0.51 29.35 -27.54
N ALA A 13 -1.12 28.43 -28.29
CA ALA A 13 -2.44 27.87 -27.94
C ALA A 13 -2.39 26.51 -27.22
N LEU A 14 -1.21 26.04 -26.78
CA LEU A 14 -1.09 24.78 -26.02
C LEU A 14 -0.92 24.95 -24.49
N LEU A 15 -1.01 26.18 -23.97
CA LEU A 15 -0.73 26.48 -22.55
C LEU A 15 -1.98 26.56 -21.65
N ALA A 16 -3.17 26.25 -22.17
CA ALA A 16 -4.42 26.31 -21.41
C ALA A 16 -5.16 24.96 -21.38
N ALA A 17 -4.42 23.85 -21.27
CA ALA A 17 -5.06 22.63 -20.77
C ALA A 17 -5.52 22.95 -19.33
N PRO A 18 -6.81 22.76 -18.98
CA PRO A 18 -7.22 22.86 -17.59
C PRO A 18 -6.37 21.88 -16.81
N VAL A 19 -5.58 22.39 -15.87
CA VAL A 19 -4.98 21.54 -14.85
C VAL A 19 -6.17 20.87 -14.18
N ALA A 20 -6.30 19.56 -14.36
CA ALA A 20 -7.34 18.80 -13.69
C ALA A 20 -7.07 18.98 -12.19
N ASN A 21 -7.76 19.93 -11.57
CA ASN A 21 -7.89 19.98 -10.13
C ASN A 21 -8.70 18.74 -9.77
N ALA A 22 -7.99 17.64 -9.49
CA ALA A 22 -8.58 16.52 -8.81
C ALA A 22 -9.07 17.07 -7.46
N THR A 23 -10.35 17.41 -7.38
CA THR A 23 -11.01 17.68 -6.11
C THR A 23 -10.76 16.44 -5.26
N GLU A 24 -9.96 16.55 -4.20
CA GLU A 24 -9.74 15.43 -3.29
C GLU A 24 -11.12 14.95 -2.84
N LYS A 25 -11.50 13.73 -3.24
CA LYS A 25 -12.75 13.13 -2.78
C LYS A 25 -12.70 13.09 -1.26
N SER A 26 -13.75 13.57 -0.60
CA SER A 26 -13.79 13.50 0.85
C SER A 26 -13.85 12.04 1.30
N PHE A 27 -13.34 11.75 2.50
CA PHE A 27 -13.44 10.41 3.08
C PHE A 27 -14.89 9.90 3.10
N ALA A 28 -15.85 10.79 3.37
CA ALA A 28 -17.27 10.44 3.37
C ALA A 28 -17.77 10.02 1.97
N GLN A 29 -17.35 10.71 0.92
CA GLN A 29 -17.68 10.34 -0.46
C GLN A 29 -17.06 8.99 -0.85
N TRP A 30 -15.79 8.79 -0.52
CA TRP A 30 -15.11 7.51 -0.72
C TRP A 30 -15.82 6.37 0.04
N LEU A 31 -16.27 6.61 1.27
CA LEU A 31 -16.98 5.59 2.07
C LEU A 31 -18.32 5.19 1.44
N VAL A 32 -19.03 6.13 0.84
CA VAL A 32 -20.27 5.82 0.08
C VAL A 32 -19.96 4.95 -1.13
N GLU A 33 -18.93 5.30 -1.91
CA GLU A 33 -18.49 4.52 -3.07
C GLU A 33 -18.06 3.11 -2.68
N LEU A 34 -17.24 2.99 -1.62
CA LEU A 34 -16.79 1.70 -1.08
C LEU A 34 -17.97 0.83 -0.63
N ARG A 35 -19.00 1.43 0.00
CA ARG A 35 -20.20 0.70 0.41
C ARG A 35 -20.96 0.16 -0.80
N GLN A 36 -21.09 0.92 -1.88
CA GLN A 36 -21.75 0.45 -3.10
C GLN A 36 -20.97 -0.67 -3.78
N GLU A 37 -19.64 -0.54 -3.85
CA GLU A 37 -18.76 -1.60 -4.35
C GLU A 37 -18.88 -2.87 -3.51
N ALA A 38 -18.83 -2.76 -2.19
CA ALA A 38 -18.92 -3.90 -1.29
C ALA A 38 -20.30 -4.61 -1.38
N LYS A 39 -21.40 -3.84 -1.52
CA LYS A 39 -22.73 -4.41 -1.77
C LYS A 39 -22.80 -5.16 -3.10
N SER A 40 -22.19 -4.62 -4.17
CA SER A 40 -22.19 -5.30 -5.48
C SER A 40 -21.41 -6.62 -5.46
N GLN A 41 -20.46 -6.75 -4.53
CA GLN A 41 -19.75 -8.00 -4.23
C GLN A 41 -20.48 -8.94 -3.25
N GLY A 42 -21.72 -8.61 -2.88
CA GLY A 42 -22.57 -9.46 -2.03
C GLY A 42 -22.39 -9.29 -0.53
N ILE A 43 -21.68 -8.25 -0.07
CA ILE A 43 -21.53 -7.98 1.37
C ILE A 43 -22.84 -7.40 1.91
N SER A 44 -23.40 -8.04 2.93
CA SER A 44 -24.67 -7.63 3.54
C SER A 44 -24.57 -6.27 4.24
N ASP A 45 -25.67 -5.52 4.26
CA ASP A 45 -25.76 -4.23 4.96
C ASP A 45 -25.40 -4.33 6.45
N ARG A 46 -25.78 -5.42 7.11
CA ARG A 46 -25.41 -5.68 8.51
C ARG A 46 -23.89 -5.67 8.71
N ILE A 47 -23.12 -6.27 7.79
CA ILE A 47 -21.66 -6.31 7.87
C ILE A 47 -21.10 -4.91 7.57
N LEU A 48 -21.63 -4.22 6.56
CA LEU A 48 -21.16 -2.89 6.21
C LEU A 48 -21.41 -1.88 7.32
N ASP A 49 -22.54 -1.95 8.00
CA ASP A 49 -22.85 -1.07 9.13
C ASP A 49 -21.95 -1.35 10.32
N ALA A 50 -21.72 -2.62 10.64
CA ALA A 50 -20.82 -3.02 11.71
C ALA A 50 -19.36 -2.60 11.45
N ALA A 51 -18.87 -2.76 10.21
CA ALA A 51 -17.49 -2.48 9.86
C ALA A 51 -17.21 -1.00 9.56
N LEU A 52 -18.17 -0.30 8.93
CA LEU A 52 -17.95 1.04 8.37
C LEU A 52 -18.71 2.15 9.10
N GLY A 53 -19.68 1.83 9.96
CA GLY A 53 -20.56 2.83 10.58
C GLY A 53 -19.84 3.92 11.38
N ASN A 54 -18.71 3.57 12.00
CA ASN A 54 -17.86 4.50 12.76
C ASN A 54 -16.49 4.73 12.10
N ALA A 55 -16.34 4.37 10.82
CA ALA A 55 -15.08 4.54 10.12
C ALA A 55 -14.73 6.02 9.99
N ALA A 56 -13.50 6.38 10.33
CA ALA A 56 -12.98 7.73 10.19
C ALA A 56 -11.48 7.67 9.86
N PRO A 57 -10.94 8.70 9.18
CA PRO A 57 -9.50 8.78 8.95
C PRO A 57 -8.71 8.80 10.26
N ILE A 58 -7.76 7.88 10.40
CA ILE A 58 -6.82 7.86 11.54
C ILE A 58 -5.56 8.60 11.12
N LYS A 59 -5.36 9.83 11.62
CA LYS A 59 -4.20 10.69 11.26
C LYS A 59 -2.86 9.97 11.43
N ARG A 60 -2.73 9.16 12.48
CA ARG A 60 -1.51 8.38 12.75
C ARG A 60 -1.22 7.34 11.66
N VAL A 61 -2.25 6.72 11.08
CA VAL A 61 -2.09 5.77 9.97
C VAL A 61 -1.57 6.49 8.74
N ILE A 62 -2.13 7.66 8.42
CA ILE A 62 -1.69 8.48 7.27
C ILE A 62 -0.23 8.95 7.46
N GLU A 63 0.14 9.34 8.69
CA GLU A 63 1.52 9.74 8.99
C GLU A 63 2.50 8.57 8.81
N LEU A 64 2.16 7.38 9.31
CA LEU A 64 2.99 6.19 9.18
C LEU A 64 3.11 5.71 7.73
N ASP A 65 2.01 5.78 6.97
CA ASP A 65 2.00 5.48 5.54
C ASP A 65 2.97 6.38 4.75
N ARG A 66 3.02 7.67 5.08
CA ARG A 66 3.97 8.64 4.50
C ARG A 66 5.41 8.48 5.00
N ARG A 67 5.66 7.63 6.01
CA ARG A 67 6.96 7.42 6.68
C ARG A 67 7.40 5.97 6.63
N GLN A 68 7.08 5.26 5.56
CA GLN A 68 7.54 3.89 5.37
C GLN A 68 9.10 3.82 5.39
N PRO A 69 9.70 2.79 6.03
CA PRO A 69 11.15 2.64 6.17
C PRO A 69 11.95 2.76 4.87
N GLU A 70 11.37 2.34 3.75
CA GLU A 70 11.95 2.36 2.41
C GLU A 70 12.31 3.78 1.94
N PHE A 71 11.63 4.80 2.48
CA PHE A 71 11.88 6.22 2.17
C PHE A 71 12.64 6.95 3.28
N THR A 72 12.81 6.32 4.44
CA THR A 72 13.25 7.01 5.66
C THR A 72 14.48 6.39 6.32
N MET A 73 14.93 5.23 5.86
CA MET A 73 16.08 4.51 6.40
C MET A 73 17.07 4.17 5.29
N SER A 74 18.36 4.12 5.64
CA SER A 74 19.37 3.51 4.80
C SER A 74 19.18 1.99 4.74
N PHE A 75 19.78 1.36 3.72
CA PHE A 75 19.75 -0.09 3.57
C PHE A 75 20.35 -0.82 4.80
N GLU A 76 21.45 -0.33 5.35
CA GLU A 76 22.11 -0.93 6.51
C GLU A 76 21.22 -0.88 7.76
N GLU A 77 20.58 0.27 8.01
CA GLU A 77 19.65 0.43 9.13
C GLU A 77 18.43 -0.48 8.98
N TYR A 78 17.89 -0.60 7.77
CA TYR A 78 16.79 -1.50 7.46
C TYR A 78 17.20 -2.96 7.71
N LEU A 79 18.35 -3.38 7.16
CA LEU A 79 18.86 -4.74 7.32
C LEU A 79 19.11 -5.08 8.79
N GLY A 80 19.69 -4.16 9.56
CA GLY A 80 19.94 -4.35 11.00
C GLY A 80 18.66 -4.58 11.80
N LYS A 81 17.54 -3.97 11.39
CA LYS A 81 16.22 -4.18 12.04
C LYS A 81 15.60 -5.52 11.64
N ILE A 82 15.60 -5.83 10.34
CA ILE A 82 14.93 -7.01 9.80
C ILE A 82 15.73 -8.30 10.05
N ALA A 83 17.05 -8.27 9.98
CA ALA A 83 17.91 -9.44 10.17
C ALA A 83 18.66 -9.41 11.52
N SER A 84 17.99 -8.95 12.58
CA SER A 84 18.61 -8.83 13.90
C SER A 84 18.87 -10.18 14.59
N PRO A 85 19.89 -10.28 15.48
CA PRO A 85 20.15 -11.48 16.28
C PRO A 85 18.95 -11.94 17.11
N THR A 86 18.15 -10.99 17.61
CA THR A 86 16.93 -11.27 18.35
C THR A 86 15.90 -12.00 17.48
N ARG A 87 15.67 -11.55 16.25
CA ARG A 87 14.76 -12.23 15.31
C ARG A 87 15.29 -13.61 14.91
N ALA A 88 16.59 -13.76 14.71
CA ALA A 88 17.20 -15.07 14.42
C ALA A 88 16.95 -16.09 15.54
N ARG A 89 17.12 -15.68 16.81
CA ARG A 89 16.83 -16.54 17.98
C ARG A 89 15.35 -16.91 18.07
N ILE A 90 14.44 -15.96 17.81
CA ILE A 90 13.00 -16.22 17.79
C ILE A 90 12.65 -17.22 16.67
N ALA A 91 13.20 -17.02 15.47
CA ALA A 91 12.98 -17.92 14.34
C ALA A 91 13.46 -19.35 14.62
N ALA A 92 14.65 -19.51 15.23
CA ALA A 92 15.16 -20.82 15.64
C ALA A 92 14.23 -21.52 16.63
N LYS A 93 13.69 -20.79 17.62
CA LYS A 93 12.70 -21.34 18.55
C LYS A 93 11.42 -21.75 17.82
N LYS A 94 10.92 -20.91 16.91
CA LYS A 94 9.67 -21.15 16.17
C LYS A 94 9.78 -22.30 15.17
N LEU A 95 10.96 -22.55 14.60
CA LEU A 95 11.22 -23.72 13.77
C LEU A 95 11.00 -25.02 14.54
N VAL A 96 11.48 -25.10 15.77
CA VAL A 96 11.30 -26.27 16.63
C VAL A 96 9.86 -26.39 17.12
N GLU A 97 9.29 -25.28 17.60
CA GLU A 97 7.92 -25.23 18.14
C GLU A 97 6.86 -25.67 17.12
N HIS A 98 7.06 -25.33 15.84
CA HIS A 98 6.10 -25.59 14.77
C HIS A 98 6.60 -26.61 13.73
N ASP A 99 7.59 -27.46 14.09
CA ASP A 99 8.27 -28.33 13.12
C ASP A 99 7.30 -29.23 12.33
N LYS A 100 6.27 -29.77 12.98
CA LYS A 100 5.28 -30.64 12.35
C LYS A 100 4.55 -29.94 11.21
N ILE A 101 3.88 -28.82 11.51
CA ILE A 101 3.11 -28.08 10.50
C ILE A 101 4.02 -27.47 9.43
N LEU A 102 5.21 -26.99 9.81
CA LEU A 102 6.19 -26.48 8.86
C LEU A 102 6.68 -27.59 7.92
N THR A 103 6.82 -28.84 8.39
CA THR A 103 7.14 -29.99 7.53
C THR A 103 6.04 -30.28 6.54
N GLU A 104 4.79 -30.32 7.01
CA GLU A 104 3.62 -30.62 6.18
C GLU A 104 3.46 -29.56 5.07
N ILE A 105 3.53 -28.28 5.43
CA ILE A 105 3.45 -27.16 4.47
C ILE A 105 4.66 -27.17 3.53
N SER A 106 5.87 -27.41 4.05
CA SER A 106 7.08 -27.46 3.23
C SER A 106 7.00 -28.54 2.16
N LYS A 107 6.49 -29.73 2.52
CA LYS A 107 6.25 -30.82 1.55
C LYS A 107 5.15 -30.48 0.54
N LYS A 108 4.07 -29.86 1.00
CA LYS A 108 2.92 -29.53 0.15
C LYS A 108 3.25 -28.46 -0.90
N TYR A 109 3.98 -27.42 -0.51
CA TYR A 109 4.21 -26.24 -1.34
C TYR A 109 5.66 -26.12 -1.87
N GLY A 110 6.57 -27.02 -1.48
CA GLY A 110 7.97 -26.99 -1.92
C GLY A 110 8.81 -25.86 -1.32
N VAL A 111 8.27 -25.10 -0.35
CA VAL A 111 8.96 -23.99 0.30
C VAL A 111 9.68 -24.50 1.54
N GLN A 112 10.97 -24.17 1.67
CA GLN A 112 11.76 -24.64 2.82
C GLN A 112 11.28 -23.97 4.12
N LYS A 113 11.21 -24.73 5.22
CA LYS A 113 10.72 -24.26 6.54
C LYS A 113 11.31 -22.91 6.98
N ARG A 114 12.60 -22.69 6.72
CA ARG A 114 13.30 -21.45 7.08
C ARG A 114 12.73 -20.21 6.43
N TYR A 115 12.15 -20.31 5.23
CA TYR A 115 11.55 -19.15 4.58
C TYR A 115 10.16 -18.86 5.13
N ILE A 116 9.42 -19.92 5.49
CA ILE A 116 8.08 -19.81 6.08
C ILE A 116 8.15 -19.16 7.47
N VAL A 117 9.17 -19.49 8.27
CA VAL A 117 9.30 -18.96 9.64
C VAL A 117 9.83 -17.51 9.71
N THR A 118 10.52 -17.04 8.67
CA THR A 118 11.16 -15.70 8.65
C THR A 118 10.33 -14.64 7.94
N PHE A 119 9.26 -15.05 7.24
CA PHE A 119 8.28 -14.16 6.64
C PHE A 119 7.43 -13.52 7.75
#